data_AF-A0A5P9HKW0-F1
#
_entry.id   AF-A0A5P9HKW0-F1
#
_cell.length_a   1.000
_cell.length_b   1.000
_cell.length_c   1.000
_cell.angle_alpha   90.00
_cell.angle_beta   90.00
_cell.angle_gamma   90.00
#
_symmetry.space_group_name_H-M   'P 1'
#
loop_
_entity.id
_entity.type
_entity.pdbx_description
1 polymer ?
#
loop_
_entity_poly.entity_id
_entity_poly.type
_entity_poly.pdbx_seq_one_letter_code
_entity_poly.pdbx_strand_id
1 'polypeptide(L)'
;MGIFYKHEWDEENHELTLYINSDEAFYEFAAEYAGENHIHPKRKTLLEAARYYAGKTLAKGTPINSYRIKFQQFLIAVLEEKNGSVREVLEGPTFGYIKIKEGDTLKDIAHNLDMDEMSLKSANSITSDTVFVGMELKVPCYHHIVVMSDSLYKIANKYDVSKEAIRILNKLHTDCLQIGQALIIPKRTK
;
A
#
# COMPACT_ATOMS: atom_id res chain seq x y z
N MET A 1 -6.29 5.26 -22.81
CA MET A 1 -6.92 4.52 -21.69
C MET A 1 -7.35 5.54 -20.64
N GLY A 2 -8.44 5.34 -19.90
CA GLY A 2 -8.74 6.20 -18.75
C GLY A 2 -7.90 5.76 -17.54
N ILE A 3 -7.56 6.69 -16.65
CA ILE A 3 -6.79 6.41 -15.42
C ILE A 3 -7.48 5.36 -14.53
N PHE A 4 -8.82 5.39 -14.45
CA PHE A 4 -9.61 4.42 -13.70
C PHE A 4 -10.25 3.36 -14.61
N TYR A 5 -10.24 2.10 -14.16
CA TYR A 5 -10.83 0.97 -14.90
C TYR A 5 -12.09 0.40 -14.24
N LYS A 6 -12.28 0.60 -12.94
CA LYS A 6 -13.44 0.12 -12.17
C LYS A 6 -13.88 1.17 -11.16
N HIS A 7 -15.15 1.14 -10.78
CA HIS A 7 -15.66 1.91 -9.64
C HIS A 7 -16.64 1.09 -8.78
N GLU A 8 -16.84 1.56 -7.55
CA GLU A 8 -17.86 1.10 -6.60
C GLU A 8 -18.52 2.33 -5.97
N TRP A 9 -19.85 2.38 -5.98
CA TRP A 9 -20.64 3.49 -5.46
C TRP A 9 -21.27 3.12 -4.11
N ASP A 10 -21.05 3.95 -3.10
CA ASP A 10 -21.71 3.88 -1.80
C ASP A 10 -22.76 5.00 -1.71
N GLU A 11 -24.03 4.60 -1.79
CA GLU A 11 -25.16 5.52 -1.80
C GLU A 11 -25.43 6.16 -0.43
N GLU A 12 -25.11 5.47 0.67
CA GLU A 12 -25.34 5.95 2.03
C GLU A 12 -24.34 7.05 2.40
N ASN A 13 -23.07 6.86 2.03
CA ASN A 13 -21.99 7.80 2.35
C ASN A 13 -21.74 8.86 1.26
N HIS A 14 -22.39 8.71 0.10
CA HIS A 14 -22.11 9.45 -1.13
C HIS A 14 -20.62 9.37 -1.52
N GLU A 15 -20.06 8.18 -1.45
CA GLU A 15 -18.64 7.93 -1.67
C GLU A 15 -18.41 7.09 -2.92
N LEU A 16 -17.52 7.58 -3.80
CA LEU A 16 -17.16 6.86 -5.02
C LEU A 16 -15.76 6.28 -4.90
N THR A 17 -15.66 4.96 -4.84
CA THR A 17 -14.38 4.26 -4.91
C THR A 17 -13.99 4.04 -6.37
N LEU A 18 -12.78 4.46 -6.75
CA LEU A 18 -12.24 4.39 -8.11
C LEU A 18 -10.95 3.56 -8.12
N TYR A 19 -10.84 2.62 -9.06
CA TYR A 19 -9.69 1.73 -9.17
C TYR A 19 -8.77 2.19 -10.30
N ILE A 20 -7.55 2.61 -9.97
CA ILE A 20 -6.54 3.12 -10.92
C ILE A 20 -5.77 1.98 -11.59
N ASN A 21 -5.45 2.12 -12.87
CA ASN A 21 -4.60 1.17 -13.60
C ASN A 21 -3.17 1.15 -13.05
N SER A 22 -2.49 0.00 -13.18
CA SER A 22 -1.08 -0.14 -12.75
C SER A 22 -0.19 0.90 -13.37
N ASP A 23 -0.26 1.07 -14.68
CA ASP A 23 0.67 1.91 -15.43
C ASP A 23 0.48 3.40 -15.11
N GLU A 24 -0.74 3.81 -14.77
CA GLU A 24 -1.11 5.19 -14.44
C GLU A 24 -0.83 5.51 -12.97
N ALA A 25 -1.00 4.54 -12.07
CA ALA A 25 -0.66 4.70 -10.66
C ALA A 25 0.81 5.09 -10.49
N PHE A 26 1.73 4.38 -11.15
CA PHE A 26 3.16 4.71 -11.07
C PHE A 26 3.47 6.11 -11.57
N TYR A 27 2.79 6.57 -12.60
CA TYR A 27 3.10 7.83 -13.25
C TYR A 27 2.64 9.04 -12.42
N GLU A 28 1.47 8.97 -11.79
CA GLU A 28 0.99 10.05 -10.91
C GLU A 28 1.84 10.17 -9.64
N PHE A 29 2.19 9.06 -8.98
CA PHE A 29 3.06 9.11 -7.80
C PHE A 29 4.50 9.52 -8.15
N ALA A 30 5.05 9.04 -9.28
CA ALA A 30 6.40 9.43 -9.69
C ALA A 30 6.50 10.93 -10.00
N ALA A 31 5.46 11.53 -10.59
CA ALA A 31 5.46 12.96 -10.93
C ALA A 31 5.41 13.87 -9.69
N GLU A 32 4.70 13.47 -8.62
CA GLU A 32 4.68 14.20 -7.35
C GLU A 32 6.03 14.10 -6.60
N TYR A 33 6.66 12.93 -6.58
CA TYR A 33 7.94 12.72 -5.87
C TYR A 33 9.17 13.25 -6.60
N ALA A 34 9.14 13.36 -7.94
CA ALA A 34 10.29 13.82 -8.72
C ALA A 34 10.53 15.33 -8.64
N GLY A 35 9.61 16.12 -8.06
CA GLY A 35 9.75 17.58 -7.97
C GLY A 35 9.93 18.30 -9.31
N GLU A 36 9.67 17.59 -10.42
CA GLU A 36 9.84 18.14 -11.76
C GLU A 36 8.70 19.12 -12.02
N ASN A 37 9.03 20.41 -11.91
CA ASN A 37 8.27 21.52 -12.49
C ASN A 37 8.29 21.47 -14.03
N HIS A 38 8.00 20.31 -14.62
CA HIS A 38 7.74 20.20 -16.04
C HIS A 38 6.26 20.49 -16.27
N ILE A 39 6.03 21.74 -16.67
CA ILE A 39 4.78 22.26 -17.21
C ILE A 39 4.40 21.41 -18.42
N HIS A 40 3.63 20.35 -18.20
CA HIS A 40 2.86 19.68 -19.24
C HIS A 40 1.47 20.32 -19.29
N PRO A 41 1.09 20.99 -20.40
CA PRO A 41 -0.21 21.62 -20.50
C PRO A 41 -1.28 20.52 -20.55
N LYS A 42 -2.20 20.53 -19.57
CA LYS A 42 -3.38 19.65 -19.37
C LYS A 42 -3.21 18.36 -18.55
N ARG A 43 -2.40 18.34 -17.48
CA ARG A 43 -2.57 17.32 -16.43
C ARG A 43 -3.68 17.75 -15.47
N LYS A 44 -4.83 17.09 -15.58
CA LYS A 44 -5.95 17.22 -14.64
C LYS A 44 -5.48 16.70 -13.28
N THR A 45 -5.82 17.38 -12.19
CA THR A 45 -5.60 16.82 -10.85
C THR A 45 -6.32 15.47 -10.70
N LEU A 46 -5.83 14.55 -9.85
CA LEU A 46 -6.49 13.26 -9.60
C LEU A 46 -7.99 13.44 -9.24
N LEU A 47 -8.32 14.53 -8.54
CA LEU A 47 -9.69 14.96 -8.25
C LEU A 47 -10.49 15.32 -9.50
N GLU A 48 -9.91 16.07 -10.44
CA GLU A 48 -10.56 16.38 -11.72
C GLU A 48 -10.75 15.14 -12.60
N ALA A 49 -9.79 14.21 -12.58
CA ALA A 49 -9.93 12.93 -13.25
C ALA A 49 -11.07 12.10 -12.64
N ALA A 50 -11.17 12.08 -11.31
CA ALA A 50 -12.22 11.40 -10.57
C ALA A 50 -13.61 11.98 -10.88
N ARG A 51 -13.74 13.32 -10.88
CA ARG A 51 -14.96 14.05 -11.29
C ARG A 51 -15.36 13.71 -12.72
N TYR A 52 -14.39 13.72 -13.64
CA TYR A 52 -14.64 13.41 -15.05
C TYR A 52 -15.15 11.98 -15.24
N TYR A 53 -14.57 11.02 -14.50
CA TYR A 53 -15.02 9.64 -14.52
C TYR A 53 -16.43 9.52 -13.94
N ALA A 54 -16.68 10.10 -12.77
CA ALA A 54 -17.98 10.07 -12.10
C ALA A 54 -19.11 10.64 -12.96
N GLY A 55 -18.86 11.76 -13.65
CA GLY A 55 -19.84 12.38 -14.55
C GLY A 55 -20.19 11.53 -15.79
N LYS A 56 -19.39 10.50 -16.11
CA LYS A 56 -19.68 9.54 -17.17
C LYS A 56 -20.35 8.26 -16.68
N THR A 57 -20.15 7.90 -15.41
CA THR A 57 -20.59 6.60 -14.88
C THR A 57 -21.81 6.69 -13.98
N LEU A 58 -21.96 7.77 -13.21
CA LEU A 58 -23.08 7.97 -12.30
C LEU A 58 -24.20 8.78 -12.97
N ALA A 59 -25.39 8.72 -12.38
CA ALA A 59 -26.52 9.53 -12.81
C ALA A 59 -26.19 11.03 -12.68
N LYS A 60 -26.71 11.82 -13.62
CA LYS A 60 -26.45 13.27 -13.63
C LYS A 60 -27.00 13.91 -12.35
N GLY A 61 -26.14 14.61 -11.61
CA GLY A 61 -26.50 15.30 -10.38
C GLY A 61 -26.38 14.45 -9.11
N THR A 62 -25.85 13.23 -9.19
CA THR A 62 -25.50 12.45 -7.99
C THR A 62 -24.53 13.24 -7.11
N PRO A 63 -24.89 13.55 -5.85
CA PRO A 63 -23.98 14.24 -4.95
C PRO A 63 -22.86 13.29 -4.53
N ILE A 64 -21.62 13.77 -4.51
CA ILE A 64 -20.45 13.00 -4.10
C ILE A 64 -19.74 13.79 -3.00
N ASN A 65 -19.53 13.16 -1.85
CA ASN A 65 -18.80 13.74 -0.72
C ASN A 65 -17.30 13.51 -0.86
N SER A 66 -16.91 12.30 -1.25
CA SER A 66 -15.52 11.86 -1.33
C SER A 66 -15.27 10.88 -2.47
N TYR A 67 -14.02 10.88 -2.96
CA TYR A 67 -13.50 9.86 -3.87
C TYR A 67 -12.44 9.03 -3.16
N ARG A 68 -12.58 7.71 -3.18
CA ARG A 68 -11.57 6.77 -2.66
C ARG A 68 -10.81 6.18 -3.82
N ILE A 69 -9.56 6.59 -3.97
CA ILE A 69 -8.72 6.08 -5.05
C ILE A 69 -8.03 4.82 -4.56
N LYS A 70 -8.25 3.70 -5.25
CA LYS A 70 -7.63 2.42 -4.95
C LYS A 70 -6.74 1.94 -6.07
N PHE A 71 -5.60 1.36 -5.73
CA PHE A 71 -4.85 0.52 -6.66
C PHE A 71 -4.99 -0.93 -6.21
N GLN A 72 -5.61 -1.77 -7.04
CA GLN A 72 -6.02 -3.11 -6.64
C GLN A 72 -6.84 -3.07 -5.33
N GLN A 73 -6.40 -3.74 -4.27
CA GLN A 73 -7.06 -3.75 -2.96
C GLN A 73 -6.69 -2.56 -2.06
N PHE A 74 -5.69 -1.77 -2.44
CA PHE A 74 -5.10 -0.75 -1.58
C PHE A 74 -5.79 0.58 -1.75
N LEU A 75 -6.16 1.24 -0.65
CA LEU A 75 -6.55 2.65 -0.67
C LEU A 75 -5.30 3.52 -0.77
N ILE A 76 -5.31 4.42 -1.73
CA ILE A 76 -4.19 5.27 -2.09
C ILE A 76 -4.45 6.71 -1.65
N ALA A 77 -5.64 7.22 -1.92
CA ALA A 77 -6.03 8.56 -1.52
C ALA A 77 -7.52 8.63 -1.19
N VAL A 78 -7.88 9.56 -0.32
CA VAL A 78 -9.25 10.01 -0.13
C VAL A 78 -9.31 11.50 -0.50
N LEU A 79 -10.12 11.83 -1.48
CA LEU A 79 -10.27 13.19 -2.00
C LEU A 79 -11.62 13.73 -1.56
N GLU A 80 -11.63 14.82 -0.80
CA GLU A 80 -12.88 15.46 -0.37
C GLU A 80 -13.39 16.47 -1.42
N GLU A 81 -14.68 16.41 -1.76
CA GLU A 81 -15.25 17.25 -2.82
C GLU A 81 -15.45 18.70 -2.38
N LYS A 82 -15.77 18.93 -1.09
CA LYS A 82 -16.18 20.25 -0.57
C LYS A 82 -15.04 21.28 -0.46
N ASN A 83 -13.81 20.82 -0.22
CA ASN A 83 -12.65 21.68 -0.01
C ASN A 83 -11.49 21.36 -0.97
N GLY A 84 -11.61 20.33 -1.80
CA GLY A 84 -10.52 19.84 -2.66
C GLY A 84 -9.31 19.34 -1.87
N SER A 85 -9.46 19.12 -0.56
CA SER A 85 -8.39 18.63 0.28
C SER A 85 -8.14 17.16 -0.04
N VAL A 86 -6.87 16.85 -0.29
CA VAL A 86 -6.39 15.49 -0.43
C VAL A 86 -6.03 15.03 0.98
N ARG A 87 -6.80 14.07 1.52
CA ARG A 87 -6.30 13.26 2.62
C ARG A 87 -5.57 12.09 1.99
N GLU A 88 -4.27 12.26 1.75
CA GLU A 88 -3.42 11.12 1.48
C GLU A 88 -3.50 10.20 2.69
N VAL A 89 -4.09 9.03 2.49
CA VAL A 89 -3.90 7.92 3.42
C VAL A 89 -2.71 7.14 2.88
N LEU A 90 -1.56 7.83 2.79
CA LEU A 90 -0.29 7.13 2.81
C LEU A 90 -0.15 6.62 4.25
N GLU A 91 -0.11 5.30 4.41
CA GLU A 91 0.00 4.63 5.71
C GLU A 91 -1.32 4.49 6.51
N GLY A 92 -2.21 3.62 6.05
CA GLY A 92 -2.60 2.58 6.99
C GLY A 92 -1.35 1.75 7.29
N PRO A 93 -0.97 1.41 8.54
CA PRO A 93 0.09 0.45 8.78
C PRO A 93 -0.26 -0.79 7.97
N THR A 94 0.53 -1.05 6.92
CA THR A 94 0.31 -2.24 6.12
C THR A 94 0.83 -3.36 6.98
N PHE A 95 -0.02 -4.33 7.28
CA PHE A 95 0.41 -5.45 8.10
C PHE A 95 0.72 -6.64 7.20
N GLY A 96 1.92 -7.18 7.34
CA GLY A 96 2.18 -8.59 7.04
C GLY A 96 1.61 -9.47 8.14
N TYR A 97 1.38 -10.74 7.83
CA TYR A 97 0.92 -11.73 8.80
C TYR A 97 1.81 -12.96 8.75
N ILE A 98 2.29 -13.39 9.91
CA ILE A 98 3.01 -14.65 10.06
C ILE A 98 2.23 -15.54 10.99
N LYS A 99 1.96 -16.77 10.55
CA LYS A 99 1.37 -17.80 11.40
C LYS A 99 2.47 -18.54 12.14
N ILE A 100 2.40 -18.49 13.47
CA ILE A 100 3.37 -19.11 14.38
C ILE A 100 3.32 -20.63 14.23
N LYS A 101 4.48 -21.25 14.07
CA LYS A 101 4.65 -22.70 13.93
C LYS A 101 5.27 -23.30 15.19
N GLU A 102 5.29 -24.63 15.24
CA GLU A 102 5.96 -25.35 16.32
C GLU A 102 7.45 -25.00 16.35
N GLY A 103 7.93 -24.57 17.52
CA GLY A 103 9.31 -24.13 17.72
C GLY A 103 9.60 -22.66 17.41
N ASP A 104 8.65 -21.92 16.83
CA ASP A 104 8.84 -20.48 16.60
C ASP A 104 8.83 -19.71 17.92
N THR A 105 9.77 -18.79 18.08
CA THR A 105 9.76 -17.79 19.16
C THR A 105 9.59 -16.39 18.59
N LEU A 106 9.04 -15.49 19.39
CA LEU A 106 8.86 -14.09 18.97
C LEU A 106 10.20 -13.42 18.66
N LYS A 107 11.25 -13.77 19.42
CA LYS A 107 12.61 -13.30 19.22
C LYS A 107 13.20 -13.75 17.89
N ASP A 108 13.03 -15.02 17.53
CA ASP A 108 13.53 -15.56 16.26
C ASP A 108 12.78 -14.94 15.07
N ILE A 109 11.46 -14.76 15.20
CA ILE A 109 10.65 -14.08 14.18
C ILE A 109 11.12 -12.62 14.02
N ALA A 110 11.30 -11.88 15.11
CA ALA A 110 11.75 -10.50 15.08
C ALA A 110 13.12 -10.37 14.41
N HIS A 111 14.07 -11.22 14.81
CA HIS A 111 15.40 -11.28 14.20
C HIS A 111 15.33 -11.58 12.70
N ASN A 112 14.56 -12.58 12.28
CA ASN A 112 14.43 -12.95 10.87
C ASN A 112 13.75 -11.89 10.00
N LEU A 113 13.01 -10.96 10.62
CA LEU A 113 12.36 -9.83 9.95
C LEU A 113 13.15 -8.53 10.06
N ASP A 114 14.33 -8.54 10.68
CA ASP A 114 15.12 -7.35 11.01
C ASP A 114 14.32 -6.30 11.83
N MET A 115 13.42 -6.78 12.70
CA MET A 115 12.55 -5.96 13.52
C MET A 115 12.91 -6.06 15.00
N ASP A 116 12.55 -5.01 15.74
CA ASP A 116 12.59 -5.07 17.20
C ASP A 116 11.39 -5.88 17.75
N GLU A 117 11.67 -6.70 18.76
CA GLU A 117 10.68 -7.56 19.39
C GLU A 117 9.57 -6.73 20.06
N MET A 118 9.90 -5.57 20.64
CA MET A 118 8.92 -4.70 21.29
C MET A 118 7.93 -4.10 20.28
N SER A 119 8.40 -3.79 19.07
CA SER A 119 7.55 -3.32 17.99
C SER A 119 6.57 -4.40 17.50
N LEU A 120 7.02 -5.65 17.44
CA LEU A 120 6.13 -6.79 17.18
C LEU A 120 5.14 -7.02 18.33
N LYS A 121 5.57 -6.94 19.59
CA LYS A 121 4.68 -7.07 20.76
C LYS A 121 3.60 -6.00 20.77
N SER A 122 3.98 -4.74 20.59
CA SER A 122 3.05 -3.61 20.61
C SER A 122 2.01 -3.69 19.49
N ALA A 123 2.43 -4.07 18.27
CA ALA A 123 1.51 -4.28 17.13
C ALA A 123 0.48 -5.39 17.37
N ASN A 124 0.75 -6.33 18.28
CA ASN A 124 -0.08 -7.49 18.57
C ASN A 124 -0.74 -7.45 19.96
N SER A 125 -0.55 -6.35 20.70
CA SER A 125 -1.01 -6.24 22.10
C SER A 125 -0.51 -7.39 23.00
N ILE A 126 0.67 -7.92 22.69
CA ILE A 126 1.31 -9.00 23.46
C ILE A 126 2.10 -8.36 24.61
N THR A 127 1.79 -8.77 25.84
CA THR A 127 2.47 -8.29 27.06
C THR A 127 3.43 -9.31 27.67
N SER A 128 3.38 -10.57 27.21
CA SER A 128 4.23 -11.67 27.68
C SER A 128 5.15 -12.20 26.59
N ASP A 129 6.18 -12.96 26.95
CA ASP A 129 7.08 -13.60 25.98
C ASP A 129 6.48 -14.87 25.32
N THR A 130 5.32 -15.32 25.80
CA THR A 130 4.66 -16.52 25.31
C THR A 130 3.84 -16.23 24.06
N VAL A 131 4.06 -17.05 23.03
CA VAL A 131 3.26 -17.11 21.79
C VAL A 131 2.77 -18.54 21.55
N PHE A 132 1.65 -18.70 20.85
CA PHE A 132 1.01 -20.00 20.64
C PHE A 132 1.08 -20.44 19.18
N VAL A 133 1.29 -21.74 18.96
CA VAL A 133 1.23 -22.33 17.63
C VAL A 133 -0.13 -22.05 16.99
N GLY A 134 -0.11 -21.59 15.74
CA GLY A 134 -1.29 -21.21 14.98
C GLY A 134 -1.75 -19.77 15.15
N MET A 135 -1.18 -19.02 16.10
CA MET A 135 -1.42 -17.59 16.26
C MET A 135 -0.94 -16.82 15.01
N GLU A 136 -1.73 -15.84 14.56
CA GLU A 136 -1.33 -14.92 13.49
C GLU A 136 -0.75 -13.64 14.09
N LEU A 137 0.52 -13.39 13.77
CA LEU A 137 1.29 -12.25 14.23
C LEU A 137 1.24 -11.15 13.18
N LYS A 138 0.73 -9.98 13.57
CA LYS A 138 0.72 -8.74 12.78
C LYS A 138 2.13 -8.14 12.73
N VAL A 139 2.62 -7.88 11.53
CA VAL A 139 3.95 -7.33 11.29
C VAL A 139 3.77 -5.95 10.64
N PRO A 140 4.15 -4.84 11.29
CA PRO A 140 4.16 -3.52 10.65
C PRO A 140 5.07 -3.51 9.42
N CYS A 141 4.58 -3.04 8.28
CA CYS A 141 5.25 -3.13 6.99
C CYS A 141 5.00 -1.91 6.10
N TYR A 142 5.88 -1.75 5.12
CA TYR A 142 5.65 -0.97 3.91
C TYR A 142 5.10 -1.86 2.80
N HIS A 143 4.39 -1.23 1.88
CA HIS A 143 4.05 -1.86 0.62
C HIS A 143 4.97 -1.33 -0.48
N HIS A 144 5.50 -2.23 -1.30
CA HIS A 144 6.36 -1.89 -2.42
C HIS A 144 5.88 -2.63 -3.65
N ILE A 145 5.55 -1.90 -4.72
CA ILE A 145 5.34 -2.55 -6.01
C ILE A 145 6.63 -2.53 -6.80
N VAL A 146 7.03 -3.71 -7.27
CA VAL A 146 8.21 -3.90 -8.10
C VAL A 146 8.05 -3.15 -9.41
N VAL A 147 8.99 -2.27 -9.72
CA VAL A 147 9.05 -1.54 -10.99
C VAL A 147 10.21 -2.01 -11.86
N MET A 148 10.32 -1.46 -13.07
CA MET A 148 11.42 -1.77 -13.97
C MET A 148 12.77 -1.48 -13.31
N SER A 149 13.70 -2.42 -13.44
CA SER A 149 15.05 -2.37 -12.85
C SER A 149 15.15 -2.59 -11.34
N ASP A 150 14.04 -2.88 -10.65
CA ASP A 150 14.09 -3.38 -9.30
C ASP A 150 14.70 -4.78 -9.25
N SER A 151 15.34 -5.05 -8.11
CA SER A 151 15.77 -6.39 -7.73
C SER A 151 15.56 -6.53 -6.23
N LEU A 152 15.41 -7.75 -5.75
CA LEU A 152 15.22 -7.99 -4.33
C LEU A 152 16.33 -7.34 -3.48
N TYR A 153 17.57 -7.34 -3.99
CA TYR A 153 18.70 -6.67 -3.38
C TYR A 153 18.54 -5.13 -3.29
N LYS A 154 18.14 -4.48 -4.39
CA LYS A 154 17.93 -3.01 -4.39
C LYS A 154 16.80 -2.61 -3.45
N ILE A 155 15.72 -3.39 -3.41
CA ILE A 155 14.58 -3.16 -2.55
C ILE A 155 15.00 -3.34 -1.09
N ALA A 156 15.66 -4.44 -0.74
CA ALA A 156 16.22 -4.70 0.59
C ALA A 156 17.06 -3.52 1.10
N ASN A 157 18.02 -3.06 0.29
CA ASN A 157 18.86 -1.91 0.63
C ASN A 157 18.06 -0.61 0.79
N LYS A 158 17.05 -0.37 -0.06
CA LYS A 158 16.21 0.84 0.00
C LYS A 158 15.46 0.95 1.33
N TYR A 159 14.97 -0.17 1.85
CA TYR A 159 14.19 -0.22 3.09
C TYR A 159 15.02 -0.60 4.33
N ASP A 160 16.34 -0.74 4.17
CA ASP A 160 17.26 -1.12 5.27
C ASP A 160 16.86 -2.44 5.96
N VAL A 161 16.48 -3.44 5.15
CA VAL A 161 16.13 -4.80 5.61
C VAL A 161 16.90 -5.85 4.80
N SER A 162 16.97 -7.09 5.30
CA SER A 162 17.55 -8.22 4.56
C SER A 162 16.62 -8.70 3.45
N LYS A 163 17.22 -9.33 2.42
CA LYS A 163 16.42 -10.01 1.38
C LYS A 163 15.61 -11.13 2.00
N GLU A 164 16.18 -11.84 2.96
CA GLU A 164 15.58 -12.95 3.69
C GLU A 164 14.29 -12.51 4.39
N ALA A 165 14.29 -11.36 5.08
CA ALA A 165 13.10 -10.79 5.70
C ALA A 165 11.98 -10.56 4.69
N ILE A 166 12.31 -9.97 3.52
CA ILE A 166 11.35 -9.78 2.42
C ILE A 166 10.84 -11.13 1.90
N ARG A 167 11.72 -12.12 1.71
CA ARG A 167 11.34 -13.45 1.21
C ARG A 167 10.39 -14.17 2.15
N ILE A 168 10.68 -14.15 3.45
CA ILE A 168 9.86 -14.79 4.48
C ILE A 168 8.44 -14.23 4.43
N LEU A 169 8.31 -12.91 4.43
CA LEU A 169 7.01 -12.26 4.50
C LEU A 169 6.19 -12.41 3.21
N ASN A 170 6.86 -12.48 2.05
CA ASN A 170 6.22 -12.63 0.74
C ASN A 170 6.20 -14.07 0.23
N LYS A 171 6.65 -15.04 1.03
CA LYS A 171 6.77 -16.47 0.67
C LYS A 171 7.53 -16.70 -0.65
N LEU A 172 8.59 -15.92 -0.87
CA LEU A 172 9.37 -15.99 -2.11
C LEU A 172 10.38 -17.15 -2.07
N HIS A 173 10.26 -18.06 -3.03
CA HIS A 173 11.21 -19.16 -3.21
C HIS A 173 12.46 -18.75 -4.00
N THR A 174 12.40 -17.65 -4.76
CA THR A 174 13.49 -17.14 -5.59
C THR A 174 13.61 -15.63 -5.48
N ASP A 175 14.74 -15.07 -5.93
CA ASP A 175 14.96 -13.62 -6.01
C ASP A 175 14.38 -13.01 -7.31
N CYS A 176 13.76 -13.82 -8.17
CA CYS A 176 13.11 -13.35 -9.40
C CYS A 176 11.81 -12.62 -9.06
N LEU A 177 11.75 -11.34 -9.43
CA LEU A 177 10.60 -10.49 -9.22
C LEU A 177 9.93 -10.16 -10.56
N GLN A 178 8.61 -10.03 -10.55
CA GLN A 178 7.83 -9.59 -11.71
C GLN A 178 7.49 -8.10 -11.58
N ILE A 179 7.58 -7.35 -12.67
CA ILE A 179 7.11 -5.96 -12.68
C ILE A 179 5.61 -5.94 -12.34
N GLY A 180 5.21 -5.04 -11.45
CA GLY A 180 3.85 -4.96 -10.91
C GLY A 180 3.59 -5.90 -9.73
N GLN A 181 4.56 -6.73 -9.33
CA GLN A 181 4.44 -7.59 -8.16
C GLN A 181 4.39 -6.75 -6.88
N ALA A 182 3.36 -6.97 -6.08
CA ALA A 182 3.25 -6.40 -4.75
C ALA A 182 4.14 -7.17 -3.76
N LEU A 183 4.97 -6.43 -3.02
CA LEU A 183 5.79 -6.93 -1.93
C LEU A 183 5.44 -6.20 -0.63
N ILE A 184 5.35 -6.99 0.44
CA ILE A 184 5.26 -6.50 1.81
C ILE A 184 6.66 -6.45 2.40
N ILE A 185 7.11 -5.28 2.82
CA ILE A 185 8.47 -5.06 3.31
C ILE A 185 8.41 -4.74 4.81
N PRO A 186 9.07 -5.51 5.70
CA PRO A 186 9.07 -5.20 7.13
C PRO A 186 9.50 -3.75 7.42
N LYS A 187 8.77 -3.07 8.32
CA LYS A 187 9.11 -1.72 8.75
C LYS A 187 10.11 -1.84 9.90
N ARG A 188 11.39 -1.68 9.59
CA ARG A 188 12.44 -1.62 10.60
C ARG A 188 12.09 -0.51 11.60
N THR A 189 12.00 -0.90 12.86
CA THR A 189 11.72 -0.03 14.00
C THR A 189 12.96 -0.11 14.88
N LYS A 190 13.66 1.02 15.02
CA LYS A 190 14.86 1.16 15.84
C LYS A 190 14.49 1.61 17.24
#